data_AF-A0A9D5CBV8-F1
#
_entry.id   AF-A0A9D5CBV8-F1
#
_cell.length_a   1.000
_cell.length_b   1.000
_cell.length_c   1.000
_cell.angle_alpha   90.00
_cell.angle_beta   90.00
_cell.angle_gamma   90.00
#
_symmetry.space_group_name_H-M   'P 1'
#
loop_
_entity.id
_entity.type
_entity.pdbx_description
1 polymer ?
#
loop_
_entity_poly.entity_id
_entity_poly.type
_entity_poly.pdbx_seq_one_letter_code
_entity_poly.pdbx_strand_id
1 'polypeptide(L)'
;MQLVTELEQDLKVASVICMNGRRHIVSSMNEVSRDLVVNSYSKKKQVLLEMLPVLGELRHALDMQMELEALVEVGNFFRAFQVLPEYLQVLDSYSQLSAIQEMGRGVEAWLARALQKLDALLLGVCQEFQEERYITAVDAYALIGDVGGLAEKIQSFFMQEVLSETHSVLKDIVHEEIANNAQRNRFTYSDLCAQIPESKFRQCLLKTLDALFRLMCSYHAIMCFDQFI
;
A
#
# COMPACT_ATOMS: atom_id res chain seq x y z
N MET A 1 57.03 -1.05 83.31
CA MET A 1 56.79 -2.40 82.73
C MET A 1 55.36 -2.53 82.21
N GLN A 2 54.31 -2.30 83.02
CA GLN A 2 52.89 -2.42 82.60
C GLN A 2 52.49 -1.54 81.38
N LEU A 3 52.91 -0.28 81.34
CA LEU A 3 52.56 0.63 80.24
C LEU A 3 53.13 0.18 78.87
N VAL A 4 54.30 -0.45 78.87
CA VAL A 4 54.96 -0.93 77.64
C VAL A 4 54.25 -2.18 77.11
N THR A 5 53.82 -3.07 78.02
CA THR A 5 53.05 -4.27 77.64
C THR A 5 51.64 -3.93 77.15
N GLU A 6 50.99 -2.92 77.73
CA GLU A 6 49.70 -2.41 77.24
C GLU A 6 49.84 -1.78 75.86
N LEU A 7 50.86 -0.93 75.65
CA LEU A 7 51.12 -0.32 74.34
C LEU A 7 51.42 -1.37 73.25
N GLU A 8 52.16 -2.43 73.59
CA GLU A 8 52.43 -3.53 72.66
C GLU A 8 51.15 -4.28 72.28
N GLN A 9 50.25 -4.48 73.25
CA GLN A 9 48.97 -5.13 73.03
C GLN A 9 48.04 -4.26 72.18
N ASP A 10 47.99 -2.95 72.45
CA ASP A 10 47.23 -1.99 71.65
C ASP A 10 47.76 -1.91 70.21
N LEU A 11 49.08 -1.94 70.01
CA LEU A 11 49.68 -1.94 68.68
C LEU A 11 49.35 -3.23 67.91
N LYS A 12 49.33 -4.38 68.60
CA LYS A 12 48.90 -5.66 68.01
C LYS A 12 47.44 -5.61 67.58
N VAL A 13 46.56 -5.08 68.42
CA VAL A 13 45.14 -4.91 68.10
C VAL A 13 44.95 -3.95 66.92
N ALA A 14 45.61 -2.78 66.94
CA ALA A 14 45.56 -1.80 65.86
C ALA A 14 46.07 -2.38 64.53
N SER A 15 47.15 -3.18 64.56
CA SER A 15 47.69 -3.87 63.38
C SER A 15 46.67 -4.83 62.77
N VAL A 16 46.01 -5.65 63.59
CA VAL A 16 44.95 -6.57 63.14
C VAL A 16 43.76 -5.81 62.55
N ILE A 17 43.33 -4.72 63.19
CA ILE A 17 42.25 -3.86 62.67
C ILE A 17 42.63 -3.29 61.31
N CYS A 18 43.84 -2.74 61.16
CA CYS A 18 44.33 -2.22 59.88
C CYS A 18 44.42 -3.29 58.80
N MET A 19 44.93 -4.49 59.12
CA MET A 19 45.00 -5.60 58.17
C MET A 19 43.62 -6.06 57.70
N ASN A 20 42.67 -6.21 58.63
CA ASN A 20 41.29 -6.59 58.31
C ASN A 20 40.59 -5.47 57.51
N GLY A 21 40.72 -4.22 57.92
CA GLY A 21 40.18 -3.06 57.20
C GLY A 21 40.71 -3.00 55.76
N ARG A 22 42.01 -3.20 55.55
CA ARG A 22 42.61 -3.23 54.21
C ARG A 22 42.06 -4.39 53.37
N ARG A 23 41.85 -5.57 53.98
CA ARG A 23 41.23 -6.73 53.31
C ARG A 23 39.78 -6.45 52.91
N HIS A 24 38.98 -5.83 53.79
CA HIS A 24 37.60 -5.44 53.49
C HIS A 24 37.54 -4.42 52.35
N ILE A 25 38.37 -3.38 52.38
CA ILE A 25 38.42 -2.37 51.30
C ILE A 25 38.76 -3.02 49.96
N VAL A 26 39.77 -3.90 49.91
CA VAL A 26 40.11 -4.60 48.66
C VAL A 26 38.96 -5.50 48.20
N SER A 27 38.30 -6.21 49.12
CA SER A 27 37.14 -7.04 48.79
C SER A 27 35.99 -6.22 48.22
N SER A 28 35.61 -5.12 48.90
CA SER A 28 34.54 -4.22 48.46
C SER A 28 34.88 -3.53 47.14
N MET A 29 36.14 -3.13 46.91
CA MET A 29 36.59 -2.57 45.64
C MET A 29 36.42 -3.57 44.48
N ASN A 30 36.76 -4.84 44.71
CA ASN A 30 36.59 -5.90 43.71
C ASN A 30 35.10 -6.20 43.46
N GLU A 31 34.27 -6.17 44.49
CA GLU A 31 32.81 -6.33 44.39
C GLU A 31 32.18 -5.21 43.56
N VAL A 32 32.42 -3.95 43.92
CA VAL A 32 31.92 -2.77 43.17
C VAL A 32 32.41 -2.81 41.72
N SER A 33 33.66 -3.20 41.48
CA SER A 33 34.20 -3.29 40.12
C SER A 33 33.44 -4.33 39.27
N ARG A 34 33.10 -5.50 39.84
CA ARG A 34 32.27 -6.50 39.15
C ARG A 34 30.85 -6.00 38.90
N ASP A 35 30.25 -5.33 39.89
CA ASP A 35 28.90 -4.80 39.78
C ASP A 35 28.79 -3.70 38.73
N LEU A 36 29.80 -2.83 38.61
CA LEU A 36 29.85 -1.80 37.56
C LEU A 36 29.90 -2.43 36.16
N VAL A 37 30.67 -3.51 35.99
CA VAL A 37 30.72 -4.25 34.73
C VAL A 37 29.34 -4.83 34.42
N VAL A 38 28.71 -5.54 35.35
CA VAL A 38 27.37 -6.12 35.17
C VAL A 38 26.32 -5.04 34.88
N ASN A 39 26.34 -3.93 35.61
CA ASN A 39 25.44 -2.80 35.41
C ASN A 39 25.58 -2.20 34.00
N SER A 40 26.82 -2.08 33.49
CA SER A 40 27.06 -1.60 32.13
C SER A 40 26.42 -2.51 31.06
N TYR A 41 26.51 -3.83 31.23
CA TYR A 41 25.86 -4.80 30.34
C TYR A 41 24.33 -4.82 30.52
N SER A 42 23.84 -4.68 31.75
CA SER A 42 22.41 -4.63 32.05
C SER A 42 21.74 -3.42 31.40
N LYS A 43 22.37 -2.23 31.48
CA LYS A 43 21.86 -1.02 30.81
C LYS A 43 21.82 -1.18 29.29
N LYS A 44 22.88 -1.74 28.68
CA LYS A 44 22.89 -2.03 27.24
C LYS A 44 21.79 -3.01 26.85
N LYS A 45 21.62 -4.08 27.63
CA LYS A 45 20.55 -5.07 27.42
C LYS A 45 19.17 -4.41 27.50
N GLN A 46 18.95 -3.54 28.48
CA GLN A 46 17.67 -2.86 28.65
C GLN A 46 17.34 -1.97 27.45
N VAL A 47 18.28 -1.15 26.98
CA VAL A 47 18.08 -0.32 25.78
C VAL A 47 17.77 -1.19 24.55
N LEU A 48 18.46 -2.31 24.37
CA LEU A 48 18.17 -3.23 23.26
C LEU A 48 16.78 -3.87 23.37
N LEU A 49 16.35 -4.23 24.58
CA LEU A 49 15.01 -4.76 24.82
C LEU A 49 13.92 -3.71 24.57
N GLU A 50 14.17 -2.44 24.89
CA GLU A 50 13.27 -1.33 24.61
C GLU A 50 13.18 -1.01 23.10
N MET A 51 14.27 -1.23 22.35
CA MET A 51 14.28 -1.06 20.88
C MET A 51 13.56 -2.19 20.13
N LEU A 52 13.52 -3.40 20.69
CA LEU A 52 12.95 -4.58 20.04
C LEU A 52 11.49 -4.41 19.58
N PRO A 53 10.54 -3.89 20.39
CA PRO A 53 9.17 -3.66 19.93
C PRO A 53 9.11 -2.64 18.78
N VAL A 54 9.92 -1.57 18.81
CA VAL A 54 9.97 -0.57 17.75
C VAL A 54 10.41 -1.19 16.42
N LEU A 55 11.43 -2.07 16.46
CA LEU A 55 11.87 -2.81 15.28
C LEU A 55 10.83 -3.82 14.80
N GLY A 56 10.05 -4.40 15.71
CA GLY A 56 8.92 -5.27 15.40
C GLY A 56 7.85 -4.55 14.59
N GLU A 57 7.43 -3.37 15.05
CA GLU A 57 6.42 -2.56 14.35
C GLU A 57 6.92 -2.02 13.01
N LEU A 58 8.20 -1.62 12.93
CA LEU A 58 8.82 -1.23 11.65
C LEU A 58 8.79 -2.37 10.63
N ARG A 59 9.06 -3.61 11.07
CA ARG A 59 8.96 -4.78 10.20
C ARG A 59 7.51 -5.05 9.82
N HIS A 60 6.58 -4.96 10.75
CA HIS A 60 5.15 -5.14 10.48
C HIS A 60 4.63 -4.13 9.45
N ALA A 61 5.02 -2.86 9.56
CA ALA A 61 4.70 -1.83 8.57
C ALA A 61 5.26 -2.17 7.18
N LEU A 62 6.50 -2.66 7.10
CA LEU A 62 7.10 -3.09 5.84
C LEU A 62 6.33 -4.28 5.23
N ASP A 63 6.00 -5.27 6.05
CA ASP A 63 5.26 -6.46 5.61
C ASP A 63 3.86 -6.06 5.09
N MET A 64 3.16 -5.13 5.76
CA MET A 64 1.89 -4.56 5.29
C MET A 64 2.03 -3.79 3.98
N GLN A 65 3.09 -2.99 3.82
CA GLN A 65 3.34 -2.27 2.56
C GLN A 65 3.50 -3.24 1.39
N MET A 66 4.25 -4.33 1.59
CA MET A 66 4.42 -5.38 0.56
C MET A 66 3.11 -6.12 0.28
N GLU A 67 2.30 -6.39 1.29
CA GLU A 67 0.98 -7.01 1.13
C GLU A 67 0.03 -6.11 0.33
N LEU A 68 0.00 -4.81 0.62
CA LEU A 68 -0.79 -3.83 -0.12
C LEU A 68 -0.42 -3.79 -1.61
N GLU A 69 0.88 -3.79 -1.92
CA GLU A 69 1.35 -3.88 -3.31
C GLU A 69 0.92 -5.19 -3.97
N ALA A 70 1.09 -6.33 -3.31
CA ALA A 70 0.69 -7.62 -3.84
C ALA A 70 -0.82 -7.72 -4.12
N LEU A 71 -1.66 -7.20 -3.22
CA LEU A 71 -3.12 -7.21 -3.37
C LEU A 71 -3.58 -6.38 -4.58
N VAL A 72 -2.96 -5.22 -4.81
CA VAL A 72 -3.26 -4.37 -5.97
C VAL A 72 -2.75 -4.96 -7.29
N GLU A 73 -1.65 -5.72 -7.28
CA GLU A 73 -1.20 -6.45 -8.48
C GLU A 73 -2.12 -7.62 -8.83
N VAL A 74 -2.66 -8.33 -7.84
CA VAL A 74 -3.63 -9.42 -8.06
C VAL A 74 -5.02 -8.88 -8.43
N GLY A 75 -5.31 -7.61 -8.13
CA GLY A 75 -6.62 -6.98 -8.37
C GLY A 75 -7.62 -7.20 -7.23
N ASN A 76 -7.15 -7.61 -6.05
CA ASN A 76 -7.99 -7.72 -4.85
C ASN A 76 -8.04 -6.38 -4.11
N PHE A 77 -8.79 -5.44 -4.69
CA PHE A 77 -8.92 -4.08 -4.17
C PHE A 77 -9.66 -4.04 -2.83
N PHE A 78 -10.65 -4.91 -2.64
CA PHE A 78 -11.41 -4.99 -1.39
C PHE A 78 -10.48 -5.21 -0.18
N ARG A 79 -9.63 -6.25 -0.24
CA ARG A 79 -8.67 -6.49 0.84
C ARG A 79 -7.62 -5.39 0.96
N ALA A 80 -7.15 -4.84 -0.15
CA ALA A 80 -6.16 -3.76 -0.12
C ALA A 80 -6.70 -2.54 0.65
N PHE A 81 -7.94 -2.12 0.37
CA PHE A 81 -8.57 -1.00 1.07
C PHE A 81 -9.00 -1.35 2.50
N GLN A 82 -9.17 -2.63 2.86
CA GLN A 82 -9.37 -3.06 4.25
C GLN A 82 -8.10 -2.99 5.11
N VAL A 83 -6.94 -3.32 4.54
CA VAL A 83 -5.64 -3.31 5.26
C VAL A 83 -5.07 -1.90 5.36
N LEU A 84 -5.40 -1.02 4.41
CA LEU A 84 -4.88 0.35 4.36
C LEU A 84 -5.06 1.17 5.66
N PRO A 85 -6.23 1.17 6.33
CA PRO A 85 -6.40 1.90 7.60
C PRO A 85 -5.48 1.41 8.72
N GLU A 86 -5.25 0.10 8.83
CA GLU A 86 -4.34 -0.49 9.82
C GLU A 86 -2.90 -0.04 9.55
N TYR A 87 -2.49 -0.07 8.28
CA TYR A 87 -1.18 0.44 7.88
C TYR A 87 -1.02 1.94 8.20
N LEU A 88 -2.02 2.76 7.88
CA LEU A 88 -2.01 4.19 8.22
C LEU A 88 -1.92 4.43 9.73
N GLN A 89 -2.62 3.64 10.54
CA GLN A 89 -2.56 3.74 11.99
C GLN A 89 -1.15 3.45 12.54
N VAL A 90 -0.44 2.47 11.96
CA VAL A 90 0.96 2.19 12.32
C VAL A 90 1.87 3.35 11.93
N LEU A 91 1.68 3.93 10.74
CA LEU A 91 2.46 5.11 10.31
C LEU A 91 2.26 6.31 11.25
N ASP A 92 1.02 6.56 11.69
CA ASP A 92 0.71 7.66 12.61
C ASP A 92 1.32 7.43 14.00
N SER A 93 1.21 6.20 14.52
CA SER A 93 1.67 5.81 15.86
C SER A 93 3.19 5.99 16.04
N TYR A 94 3.95 5.88 14.95
CA TYR A 94 5.42 5.96 14.95
C TYR A 94 5.97 7.06 14.05
N SER A 95 5.18 8.11 13.81
CA SER A 95 5.51 9.27 12.96
C SER A 95 6.80 10.02 13.31
N GLN A 96 7.38 9.78 14.50
CA GLN A 96 8.67 10.34 14.91
C GLN A 96 9.87 9.66 14.21
N LEU A 97 9.69 8.46 13.66
CA LEU A 97 10.75 7.71 13.00
C LEU A 97 10.88 8.14 11.53
N SER A 98 12.08 8.56 11.13
CA SER A 98 12.37 8.96 9.75
C SER A 98 12.01 7.88 8.73
N ALA A 99 12.25 6.60 9.04
CA ALA A 99 11.89 5.49 8.13
C ALA A 99 10.38 5.45 7.83
N ILE A 100 9.55 5.70 8.84
CA ILE A 100 8.08 5.69 8.71
C ILE A 100 7.58 6.93 7.99
N GLN A 101 8.23 8.08 8.18
CA GLN A 101 7.92 9.27 7.39
C GLN A 101 8.19 9.05 5.90
N GLU A 102 9.29 8.39 5.54
CA GLU A 102 9.57 8.05 4.13
C GLU A 102 8.56 7.04 3.58
N MET A 103 8.15 6.04 4.36
CA MET A 103 7.07 5.11 3.99
C MET A 103 5.74 5.83 3.74
N GLY A 104 5.39 6.80 4.60
CA GLY A 104 4.17 7.61 4.48
C GLY A 104 4.10 8.43 3.20
N ARG A 105 5.23 8.96 2.71
CA ARG A 105 5.27 9.72 1.44
C ARG A 105 4.85 8.89 0.22
N GLY A 106 5.03 7.57 0.27
CA GLY A 106 4.65 6.67 -0.81
C GLY A 106 3.16 6.39 -0.89
N VAL A 107 2.38 6.68 0.16
CA VAL A 107 0.98 6.24 0.28
C VAL A 107 0.08 6.93 -0.73
N GLU A 108 0.21 8.25 -0.90
CA GLU A 108 -0.61 8.99 -1.88
C GLU A 108 -0.36 8.50 -3.31
N ALA A 109 0.92 8.28 -3.66
CA ALA A 109 1.30 7.75 -4.96
C ALA A 109 0.79 6.31 -5.15
N TRP A 110 0.84 5.48 -4.11
CA TRP A 110 0.27 4.13 -4.14
C TRP A 110 -1.25 4.18 -4.33
N LEU A 111 -1.96 5.04 -3.59
CA LEU A 111 -3.42 5.20 -3.67
C LEU A 111 -3.85 5.64 -5.07
N ALA A 112 -3.14 6.61 -5.67
CA ALA A 112 -3.40 7.05 -7.03
C ALA A 112 -3.28 5.90 -8.06
N ARG A 113 -2.24 5.06 -7.93
CA ARG A 113 -2.07 3.87 -8.80
C ARG A 113 -3.13 2.82 -8.57
N ALA A 114 -3.51 2.57 -7.31
CA ALA A 114 -4.56 1.61 -6.97
C ALA A 114 -5.92 2.04 -7.55
N LEU A 115 -6.27 3.33 -7.39
CA LEU A 115 -7.48 3.91 -7.98
C LEU A 115 -7.46 3.85 -9.52
N GLN A 116 -6.32 4.12 -10.16
CA GLN A 116 -6.21 4.00 -11.61
C GLN A 116 -6.45 2.57 -12.11
N LYS A 117 -5.93 1.57 -11.38
CA LYS A 117 -6.18 0.16 -11.72
C LYS A 117 -7.62 -0.27 -11.45
N LEU A 118 -8.23 0.24 -10.38
CA LEU A 118 -9.65 0.03 -10.09
C LEU A 118 -10.53 0.64 -11.19
N ASP A 119 -10.22 1.86 -11.62
CA ASP A 119 -10.91 2.54 -12.73
C ASP A 119 -10.78 1.75 -14.04
N ALA A 120 -9.61 1.17 -14.32
CA ALA A 120 -9.40 0.31 -15.48
C ALA A 120 -10.20 -1.00 -15.40
N LEU A 121 -10.34 -1.57 -14.20
CA LEU A 121 -11.18 -2.76 -13.98
C LEU A 121 -12.66 -2.42 -14.22
N LEU A 122 -13.14 -1.28 -13.70
CA LEU A 122 -14.51 -0.82 -13.92
C LEU A 122 -14.79 -0.52 -15.40
N LEU A 123 -13.84 0.10 -16.11
CA LEU A 123 -13.95 0.30 -17.56
C LEU A 123 -14.10 -1.03 -18.32
N GLY A 124 -13.34 -2.05 -17.94
CA GLY A 124 -13.46 -3.39 -18.51
C GLY A 124 -14.83 -4.02 -18.25
N VAL A 125 -15.44 -3.77 -17.10
CA VAL A 125 -16.81 -4.21 -16.80
C VAL A 125 -17.85 -3.49 -17.66
N CYS A 126 -17.64 -2.20 -17.96
CA CYS A 126 -18.52 -1.47 -18.87
C CYS A 126 -18.51 -2.06 -20.29
N GLN A 127 -17.35 -2.52 -20.76
CA GLN A 127 -17.20 -3.20 -22.06
C GLN A 127 -17.89 -4.56 -22.10
N GLU A 128 -17.60 -5.40 -21.11
CA GLU A 128 -18.17 -6.73 -20.96
C GLU A 128 -18.54 -6.96 -19.50
N PHE A 129 -19.84 -7.06 -19.23
CA PHE A 129 -20.33 -7.27 -17.89
C PHE A 129 -19.86 -8.64 -17.35
N GLN A 130 -19.09 -8.59 -16.26
CA GLN A 130 -18.66 -9.75 -15.50
C GLN A 130 -19.01 -9.50 -14.03
N GLU A 131 -19.92 -10.32 -13.49
CA GLU A 131 -20.49 -10.16 -12.14
C GLU A 131 -19.41 -10.08 -11.06
N GLU A 132 -18.44 -11.01 -11.04
CA GLU A 132 -17.37 -11.04 -10.03
C GLU A 132 -16.51 -9.76 -10.03
N ARG A 133 -16.20 -9.24 -11.23
CA ARG A 133 -15.42 -8.00 -11.38
C ARG A 133 -16.23 -6.79 -10.98
N TYR A 134 -17.52 -6.76 -11.32
CA TYR A 134 -18.42 -5.69 -10.92
C TYR A 134 -18.55 -5.60 -9.40
N ILE A 135 -18.83 -6.73 -8.72
CA ILE A 135 -18.89 -6.79 -7.25
C ILE A 135 -17.58 -6.31 -6.64
N THR A 136 -16.44 -6.79 -7.13
CA THR A 136 -15.12 -6.37 -6.63
C THR A 136 -14.90 -4.86 -6.76
N ALA A 137 -15.37 -4.26 -7.87
CA ALA A 137 -15.28 -2.82 -8.08
C ALA A 137 -16.19 -2.06 -7.10
N VAL A 138 -17.46 -2.43 -7.04
CA VAL A 138 -18.47 -1.78 -6.17
C VAL A 138 -18.05 -1.85 -4.70
N ASP A 139 -17.62 -3.02 -4.23
CA ASP A 139 -17.13 -3.21 -2.86
C ASP A 139 -15.92 -2.33 -2.56
N ALA A 140 -14.99 -2.19 -3.51
CA ALA A 140 -13.84 -1.31 -3.34
C ALA A 140 -14.25 0.17 -3.28
N TYR A 141 -15.13 0.66 -4.15
CA TYR A 141 -15.64 2.03 -4.07
C TYR A 141 -16.46 2.29 -2.81
N ALA A 142 -17.21 1.30 -2.34
CA ALA A 142 -17.95 1.38 -1.09
C ALA A 142 -17.01 1.52 0.12
N LEU A 143 -15.91 0.76 0.15
CA LEU A 143 -14.88 0.89 1.19
C LEU A 143 -14.15 2.22 1.15
N ILE A 144 -13.91 2.77 -0.04
CA ILE A 144 -13.32 4.11 -0.21
C ILE A 144 -14.31 5.21 0.22
N GLY A 145 -15.62 4.92 0.19
CA GLY A 145 -16.69 5.86 0.50
C GLY A 145 -17.10 6.75 -0.67
N ASP A 146 -16.71 6.42 -1.90
CA ASP A 146 -16.98 7.20 -3.12
C ASP A 146 -18.07 6.56 -4.00
N VAL A 147 -19.25 6.35 -3.41
CA VAL A 147 -20.41 5.77 -4.11
C VAL A 147 -20.99 6.75 -5.14
N GLY A 148 -20.93 8.06 -4.85
CA GLY A 148 -21.35 9.10 -5.79
C GLY A 148 -20.44 9.16 -7.02
N GLY A 149 -19.12 9.13 -6.83
CA GLY A 149 -18.15 9.09 -7.92
C GLY A 149 -18.24 7.82 -8.76
N LEU A 150 -18.58 6.67 -8.15
CA LEU A 150 -18.83 5.43 -8.91
C LEU A 150 -19.93 5.62 -9.97
N ALA A 151 -21.08 6.18 -9.60
CA ALA A 151 -22.19 6.38 -10.54
C ALA A 151 -21.80 7.33 -11.69
N GLU A 152 -21.11 8.43 -11.39
CA GLU A 152 -20.60 9.37 -12.39
C GLU A 152 -19.56 8.70 -13.31
N LYS A 153 -18.66 7.88 -12.75
CA LYS A 153 -17.65 7.14 -13.50
C LYS A 153 -18.27 6.10 -14.42
N ILE A 154 -19.26 5.34 -13.96
CA ILE A 154 -20.00 4.39 -14.81
C ILE A 154 -20.60 5.13 -16.02
N GLN A 155 -21.28 6.25 -15.79
CA GLN A 155 -21.86 7.05 -16.89
C GLN A 155 -20.79 7.55 -17.86
N SER A 156 -19.68 8.09 -17.32
CA SER A 156 -18.55 8.60 -18.12
C SER A 156 -17.89 7.50 -18.95
N PHE A 157 -17.65 6.33 -18.35
CA PHE A 157 -17.04 5.18 -19.02
C PHE A 157 -17.94 4.64 -20.12
N PHE A 158 -19.26 4.51 -19.90
CA PHE A 158 -20.17 4.13 -20.98
C PHE A 158 -20.18 5.13 -22.14
N MET A 159 -20.16 6.44 -21.85
CA MET A 159 -20.05 7.48 -22.88
C MET A 159 -18.73 7.34 -23.67
N GLN A 160 -17.62 7.11 -22.97
CA GLN A 160 -16.29 6.90 -23.57
C GLN A 160 -16.26 5.66 -24.44
N GLU A 161 -16.79 4.53 -23.96
CA GLU A 161 -16.79 3.25 -24.70
C GLU A 161 -17.66 3.33 -25.95
N VAL A 162 -18.81 4.01 -25.89
CA VAL A 162 -19.62 4.28 -27.08
C VAL A 162 -18.81 5.03 -28.14
N LEU A 163 -18.08 6.08 -27.75
CA LEU A 163 -17.25 6.84 -28.69
C LEU A 163 -16.07 6.01 -29.21
N SER A 164 -15.42 5.25 -28.34
CA SER A 164 -14.25 4.43 -28.66
C SER A 164 -14.60 3.29 -29.62
N GLU A 165 -15.62 2.49 -29.30
CA GLU A 165 -16.05 1.34 -30.11
C GLU A 165 -16.56 1.77 -31.48
N THR A 166 -17.39 2.82 -31.53
CA THR A 166 -17.90 3.34 -32.81
C THR A 166 -16.77 3.93 -33.67
N HIS A 167 -15.81 4.62 -33.07
CA HIS A 167 -14.61 5.11 -33.76
C HIS A 167 -13.72 3.97 -34.26
N SER A 168 -13.56 2.90 -33.47
CA SER A 168 -12.81 1.70 -33.88
C SER A 168 -13.45 1.00 -35.08
N VAL A 169 -14.77 0.79 -35.04
CA VAL A 169 -15.52 0.19 -36.17
C VAL A 169 -15.35 1.00 -37.46
N LEU A 170 -15.46 2.33 -37.36
CA LEU A 170 -15.23 3.24 -38.49
C LEU A 170 -13.80 3.15 -39.01
N LYS A 171 -12.82 3.13 -38.09
CA LYS A 171 -11.42 2.99 -38.42
C LYS A 171 -11.18 1.70 -39.19
N ASP A 172 -11.64 0.56 -38.69
CA ASP A 172 -11.41 -0.74 -39.30
C ASP A 172 -11.94 -0.81 -40.74
N ILE A 173 -13.14 -0.28 -40.98
CA ILE A 173 -13.80 -0.33 -42.30
C ILE A 173 -13.10 0.56 -43.33
N VAL A 174 -12.66 1.75 -42.90
CA VAL A 174 -11.90 2.69 -43.74
C VAL A 174 -10.47 2.16 -43.98
N HIS A 175 -9.86 1.50 -42.99
CA HIS A 175 -8.50 0.96 -43.10
C HIS A 175 -8.40 -0.27 -44.01
N GLU A 176 -9.47 -1.06 -44.13
CA GLU A 176 -9.54 -2.19 -45.08
C GLU A 176 -9.35 -1.78 -46.57
N GLU A 177 -9.53 -0.49 -46.92
CA GLU A 177 -9.32 0.00 -48.30
C GLU A 177 -8.04 0.83 -48.48
N ILE A 178 -7.54 1.49 -47.43
CA ILE A 178 -6.37 2.39 -47.51
C ILE A 178 -5.08 1.62 -47.13
N ALA A 179 -4.70 0.64 -47.94
CA ALA A 179 -3.46 -0.11 -47.74
C ALA A 179 -2.18 0.76 -47.86
N ASN A 180 -2.26 1.98 -48.42
CA ASN A 180 -1.09 2.68 -48.96
C ASN A 180 -0.82 4.13 -48.52
N ASN A 181 -1.54 4.73 -47.55
CA ASN A 181 -1.21 6.11 -47.13
C ASN A 181 -0.66 6.20 -45.69
N ALA A 182 0.50 6.84 -45.57
CA ALA A 182 1.30 7.01 -44.36
C ALA A 182 0.69 7.96 -43.30
N GLN A 183 -0.54 8.44 -43.50
CA GLN A 183 -1.25 9.34 -42.59
C GLN A 183 -2.16 8.56 -41.61
N ARG A 184 -1.60 7.58 -40.91
CA ARG A 184 -2.35 6.48 -40.28
C ARG A 184 -3.11 6.78 -38.96
N ASN A 185 -3.02 7.97 -38.35
CA ASN A 185 -3.46 8.13 -36.95
C ASN A 185 -4.13 9.47 -36.54
N ARG A 186 -4.71 10.26 -37.46
CA ARG A 186 -5.26 11.60 -37.09
C ARG A 186 -6.65 11.95 -37.64
N PHE A 187 -7.43 10.97 -38.09
CA PHE A 187 -8.79 11.27 -38.54
C PHE A 187 -9.74 11.42 -37.36
N THR A 188 -10.46 12.54 -37.31
CA THR A 188 -11.55 12.74 -36.35
C THR A 188 -12.73 11.82 -36.71
N TYR A 189 -13.67 11.64 -35.78
CA TYR A 189 -14.88 10.85 -36.02
C TYR A 189 -15.64 11.34 -37.28
N SER A 190 -15.75 12.66 -37.47
CA SER A 190 -16.37 13.26 -38.65
C SER A 190 -15.63 12.94 -39.94
N ASP A 191 -14.28 12.96 -39.92
CA ASP A 191 -13.46 12.67 -41.09
C ASP A 191 -13.58 11.19 -41.50
N LEU A 192 -13.66 10.28 -40.53
CA LEU A 192 -13.87 8.87 -40.80
C LEU A 192 -15.24 8.61 -41.42
N CYS A 193 -16.29 9.26 -40.89
CA CYS A 193 -17.65 9.17 -41.45
C CYS A 193 -17.71 9.65 -42.91
N ALA A 194 -17.00 10.72 -43.25
CA ALA A 194 -16.97 11.25 -44.62
C ALA A 194 -16.20 10.36 -45.61
N GLN A 195 -15.31 9.51 -45.12
CA GLN A 195 -14.47 8.61 -45.93
C GLN A 195 -15.08 7.22 -46.13
N ILE A 196 -16.29 6.96 -45.61
CA ILE A 196 -16.95 5.65 -45.77
C ILE A 196 -17.42 5.50 -47.23
N PRO A 197 -16.99 4.43 -47.93
CA PRO A 197 -17.50 4.11 -49.26
C PRO A 197 -18.96 3.69 -49.22
N GLU A 198 -19.75 4.06 -50.23
CA GLU A 198 -21.17 3.67 -50.33
C GLU A 198 -21.37 2.14 -50.28
N SER A 199 -20.44 1.38 -50.85
CA SER A 199 -20.47 -0.10 -50.86
C SER A 199 -20.38 -0.71 -49.45
N LYS A 200 -19.67 -0.05 -48.52
CA LYS A 200 -19.44 -0.53 -47.15
C LYS A 200 -20.35 0.15 -46.12
N PHE A 201 -21.13 1.15 -46.51
CA PHE A 201 -21.99 1.89 -45.59
C PHE A 201 -22.94 0.98 -44.79
N ARG A 202 -23.59 0.03 -45.46
CA ARG A 202 -24.50 -0.93 -44.79
C ARG A 202 -23.75 -1.81 -43.78
N GLN A 203 -22.54 -2.26 -44.12
CA GLN A 203 -21.73 -3.08 -43.22
C GLN A 203 -21.24 -2.27 -42.02
N CYS A 204 -20.88 -1.00 -42.23
CA CYS A 204 -20.52 -0.08 -41.16
C CYS A 204 -21.66 0.11 -40.18
N LEU A 205 -22.85 0.49 -40.69
CA LEU A 205 -24.02 0.69 -39.84
C LEU A 205 -24.34 -0.56 -39.00
N LEU A 206 -24.29 -1.75 -39.60
CA LEU A 206 -24.55 -3.01 -38.88
C LEU A 206 -23.51 -3.28 -37.78
N LYS A 207 -22.20 -3.12 -38.07
CA LYS A 207 -21.15 -3.31 -37.06
C LYS A 207 -21.25 -2.29 -35.93
N THR A 208 -21.53 -1.02 -36.25
CA THR A 208 -21.71 0.04 -35.25
C THR A 208 -22.92 -0.23 -34.36
N LEU A 209 -24.06 -0.62 -34.94
CA LEU A 209 -25.25 -0.98 -34.17
C LEU A 209 -25.05 -2.22 -33.31
N ASP A 210 -24.31 -3.22 -33.79
CA ASP A 210 -23.97 -4.42 -33.00
C ASP A 210 -23.11 -4.06 -31.79
N ALA A 211 -22.08 -3.22 -31.97
CA ALA A 211 -21.26 -2.73 -30.86
C ALA A 211 -22.08 -1.94 -29.83
N LEU A 212 -22.93 -1.01 -30.29
CA LEU A 212 -23.83 -0.26 -29.41
C LEU A 212 -24.80 -1.17 -28.66
N PHE A 213 -25.35 -2.19 -29.32
CA PHE A 213 -26.26 -3.13 -28.70
C PHE A 213 -25.59 -3.91 -27.56
N ARG A 214 -24.35 -4.39 -27.77
CA ARG A 214 -23.58 -5.07 -26.71
C ARG A 214 -23.33 -4.17 -25.51
N LEU A 215 -22.94 -2.91 -25.74
CA LEU A 215 -22.76 -1.92 -24.68
C LEU A 215 -24.07 -1.65 -23.92
N MET A 216 -25.20 -1.53 -24.62
CA MET A 216 -26.50 -1.37 -23.98
C MET A 216 -26.92 -2.59 -23.16
N CYS A 217 -26.60 -3.81 -23.62
CA CYS A 217 -26.82 -5.03 -22.84
C CYS A 217 -25.97 -5.04 -21.56
N SER A 218 -24.70 -4.65 -21.65
CA SER A 218 -23.82 -4.52 -20.49
C SER A 218 -24.37 -3.50 -19.48
N TYR A 219 -24.77 -2.33 -19.97
CA TYR A 219 -25.41 -1.30 -19.15
C TYR A 219 -26.70 -1.80 -18.47
N HIS A 220 -27.55 -2.50 -19.21
CA HIS A 220 -28.78 -3.06 -18.65
C HIS A 220 -28.50 -4.11 -17.57
N ALA A 221 -27.49 -4.96 -17.76
CA ALA A 221 -27.08 -5.97 -16.79
C ALA A 221 -26.60 -5.32 -15.48
N ILE A 222 -25.78 -4.26 -15.56
CA ILE A 222 -25.34 -3.48 -14.40
C ILE A 222 -26.54 -2.88 -13.65
N MET A 223 -27.42 -2.17 -14.38
CA MET A 223 -28.60 -1.51 -13.78
C MET A 223 -29.59 -2.49 -13.17
N CYS A 224 -29.71 -3.70 -13.73
CA CYS A 224 -30.52 -4.77 -13.13
C CYS A 224 -29.86 -5.35 -11.89
N PHE A 225 -28.54 -5.52 -11.88
CA PHE A 225 -27.81 -6.03 -10.73
C PHE A 225 -27.89 -5.09 -9.53
N ASP A 226 -27.84 -3.78 -9.76
CA ASP A 226 -28.07 -2.73 -8.75
C ASP A 226 -29.46 -2.79 -8.09
N GLN A 227 -30.46 -3.42 -8.72
CA GLN A 227 -31.79 -3.62 -8.11
C GLN A 227 -31.86 -4.83 -7.18
N PHE A 228 -30.86 -5.73 -7.22
CA PHE A 228 -30.83 -6.95 -6.42
C PHE A 228 -29.89 -6.88 -5.20
N ILE A 229 -29.12 -5.81 -5.07
CA ILE A 229 -28.29 -5.48 -3.89
C ILE A 229 -29.06 -4.52 -2.98
#